data_AF-A0AAE9WBJ5-F1
#
_entry.id   AF-A0AAE9WBJ5-F1
#
_cell.length_a   1.000
_cell.length_b   1.000
_cell.length_c   1.000
_cell.angle_alpha   90.00
_cell.angle_beta   90.00
_cell.angle_gamma   90.00
#
_symmetry.space_group_name_H-M   'P 1'
#
loop_
_entity.id
_entity.type
_entity.pdbx_description
1 polymer ?
#
loop_
_entity_poly.entity_id
_entity_poly.type
_entity_poly.pdbx_seq_one_letter_code
_entity_poly.pdbx_strand_id
1 'polypeptide(L)'
;MTAERISEQLHENGDYERLANELEYKLETCGWASQLRDYTRGIARGNTGIDFKNLYEITLNTATESIPDTVKMGMIKDIKSSVLKLASPNEATENQKT
;
A
#
# COMPACT_ATOMS: atom_id res chain seq x y z
N MET A 1 -6.01 -15.95 -13.77
CA MET A 1 -5.46 -15.60 -12.45
C MET A 1 -6.28 -14.44 -11.91
N THR A 2 -6.89 -14.55 -10.74
CA THR A 2 -7.70 -13.47 -10.12
C THR A 2 -6.81 -12.56 -9.27
N ALA A 3 -7.27 -11.33 -8.99
CA ALA A 3 -6.54 -10.41 -8.11
C ALA A 3 -6.37 -10.99 -6.68
N GLU A 4 -7.38 -11.70 -6.19
CA GLU A 4 -7.32 -12.41 -4.90
C GLU A 4 -6.20 -13.46 -4.90
N ARG A 5 -6.12 -14.29 -5.95
CA ARG A 5 -5.07 -15.31 -6.05
C ARG A 5 -3.67 -14.70 -6.16
N ILE A 6 -3.53 -13.56 -6.83
CA ILE A 6 -2.27 -12.81 -6.88
C ILE A 6 -1.91 -12.32 -5.47
N SER A 7 -2.87 -11.76 -4.73
CA SER A 7 -2.65 -11.28 -3.36
C SER A 7 -2.20 -12.41 -2.43
N GLU A 8 -2.84 -13.58 -2.50
CA GLU A 8 -2.43 -14.76 -1.73
C GLU A 8 -0.99 -15.16 -2.04
N GLN A 9 -0.61 -15.23 -3.33
CA GLN A 9 0.76 -15.58 -3.73
C GLN A 9 1.80 -14.55 -3.28
N LEU A 10 1.42 -13.26 -3.24
CA LEU A 10 2.28 -12.19 -2.72
C LEU A 10 2.45 -12.29 -1.20
N HIS A 11 1.44 -12.76 -0.47
CA HIS A 11 1.60 -13.07 0.96
C HIS A 11 2.48 -14.31 1.16
N GLU A 12 2.25 -15.37 0.39
CA GLU A 12 3.01 -16.63 0.49
C GLU A 12 4.52 -16.43 0.26
N ASN A 13 4.89 -15.49 -0.62
CA ASN A 13 6.29 -15.21 -0.95
C ASN A 13 6.89 -14.00 -0.19
N GLY A 14 6.12 -13.36 0.69
CA GLY A 14 6.55 -12.21 1.51
C GLY A 14 6.66 -10.87 0.77
N ASP A 15 6.33 -10.81 -0.53
CA ASP A 15 6.34 -9.54 -1.27
C ASP A 15 5.23 -8.59 -0.80
N TYR A 16 4.11 -9.11 -0.31
CA TYR A 16 3.02 -8.27 0.20
C TYR A 16 3.51 -7.43 1.40
N GLU A 17 4.08 -8.09 2.42
CA GLU A 17 4.58 -7.44 3.63
C GLU A 17 5.72 -6.48 3.29
N ARG A 18 6.61 -6.87 2.37
CA ARG A 18 7.66 -5.99 1.88
C ARG A 18 7.10 -4.72 1.24
N LEU A 19 6.11 -4.84 0.34
CA LEU A 19 5.49 -3.71 -0.34
C LEU A 19 4.70 -2.82 0.63
N ALA A 20 4.01 -3.41 1.62
CA ALA A 20 3.29 -2.69 2.66
C ALA A 20 4.25 -1.85 3.53
N ASN A 21 5.33 -2.47 4.01
CA ASN A 21 6.35 -1.79 4.82
C ASN A 21 7.04 -0.66 4.03
N GLU A 22 7.29 -0.89 2.74
CA GLU A 22 7.89 0.11 1.86
C GLU A 22 6.96 1.31 1.62
N LEU A 23 5.66 1.06 1.42
CA LEU A 23 4.65 2.11 1.33
C LEU A 23 4.60 2.92 2.63
N GLU A 24 4.52 2.26 3.78
CA GLU A 24 4.49 2.92 5.09
C GLU A 24 5.73 3.81 5.30
N TYR A 25 6.92 3.28 5.02
CA TYR A 25 8.17 4.04 5.09
C TYR A 25 8.15 5.26 4.16
N LYS A 26 7.72 5.10 2.90
CA LYS A 26 7.64 6.22 1.95
C LYS A 26 6.66 7.29 2.41
N LEU A 27 5.51 6.90 2.97
CA LEU A 27 4.48 7.82 3.47
C LEU A 27 4.91 8.59 4.73
N GLU A 28 5.66 7.94 5.64
CA GLU A 28 6.22 8.63 6.82
C GLU A 28 7.36 9.57 6.41
N THR A 29 8.29 9.11 5.56
CA THR A 29 9.48 9.90 5.18
C THR A 29 9.18 11.08 4.26
N CYS A 30 8.15 11.01 3.43
CA CYS A 30 7.70 12.15 2.64
C CYS A 30 6.85 13.15 3.44
N GLY A 31 6.60 12.87 4.73
CA GLY A 31 5.85 13.72 5.64
C GLY A 31 4.33 13.62 5.51
N TRP A 32 3.81 12.81 4.58
CA TRP A 32 2.37 12.66 4.34
C TRP A 32 1.62 12.20 5.59
N ALA A 33 2.17 11.20 6.32
CA ALA A 33 1.50 10.67 7.49
C ALA A 33 1.34 11.71 8.61
N SER A 34 2.35 12.57 8.80
CA SER A 34 2.29 13.67 9.75
C SER A 34 1.28 14.74 9.33
N GLN A 35 1.27 15.11 8.04
CA GLN A 35 0.29 16.06 7.50
C GLN A 35 -1.14 15.56 7.65
N LEU A 36 -1.39 14.28 7.37
CA LEU A 36 -2.71 13.69 7.54
C LEU A 36 -3.15 13.70 9.00
N ARG A 37 -2.26 13.35 9.94
CA ARG A 37 -2.55 13.43 11.39
C ARG A 37 -2.94 14.84 11.82
N ASP A 38 -2.23 15.86 11.34
CA ASP A 38 -2.51 17.25 11.68
C ASP A 38 -3.83 17.74 11.07
N TYR A 39 -4.11 17.34 9.83
CA TYR A 39 -5.40 17.58 9.18
C TYR A 39 -6.56 16.96 9.98
N THR A 40 -6.47 15.68 10.35
CA THR A 40 -7.51 14.98 11.13
C THR A 40 -7.71 15.64 12.50
N ARG A 41 -6.63 16.05 13.17
CA ARG A 41 -6.73 16.82 14.43
C ARG A 41 -7.43 18.16 14.23
N GLY A 42 -7.18 18.84 13.11
CA GLY A 42 -7.87 20.07 12.74
C GLY A 42 -9.39 19.88 12.64
N ILE A 43 -9.84 18.83 11.95
CA ILE A 43 -11.28 18.50 11.84
C ILE A 43 -11.88 18.24 13.21
N ALA A 44 -11.23 17.39 14.02
CA ALA A 44 -11.73 17.00 15.34
C ALA A 44 -11.83 18.21 16.30
N ARG A 45 -10.89 19.15 16.23
CA ARG A 45 -10.92 20.40 17.02
C ARG A 45 -12.00 21.37 16.54
N GLY A 46 -12.25 21.43 15.22
CA GLY A 46 -13.26 22.31 14.62
C GLY A 46 -14.69 21.81 14.77
N ASN A 47 -14.90 20.51 15.03
CA ASN A 47 -16.22 19.89 15.12
C ASN A 47 -16.41 19.18 16.46
N THR A 48 -16.74 19.95 17.50
CA THR A 48 -17.02 19.42 18.84
C THR A 48 -18.25 18.50 18.79
N GLY A 49 -18.02 17.18 18.80
CA GLY A 49 -19.07 16.16 18.75
C GLY A 49 -19.06 15.28 17.50
N ILE A 50 -18.09 15.44 16.59
CA ILE A 50 -17.91 14.50 15.49
C ILE A 50 -17.63 13.09 16.03
N ASP A 51 -18.42 12.11 15.60
CA ASP A 51 -18.15 10.71 15.91
C ASP A 51 -17.01 10.16 15.05
N PHE A 52 -16.42 9.05 15.51
CA PHE A 52 -15.28 8.45 14.84
C PHE A 52 -15.55 8.05 13.39
N LYS A 53 -16.75 7.55 13.08
CA LYS A 53 -17.08 7.07 11.73
C LYS A 53 -17.06 8.24 10.74
N ASN A 54 -17.71 9.34 11.10
CA ASN A 54 -17.72 10.55 10.29
C ASN A 54 -16.30 11.14 10.14
N LEU A 55 -15.51 11.17 11.22
CA LEU A 55 -14.12 11.63 11.15
C LEU A 55 -13.26 10.73 10.24
N TYR A 56 -13.45 9.42 10.32
CA TYR A 56 -12.75 8.43 9.50
C TYR A 56 -13.08 8.59 8.02
N GLU A 57 -14.37 8.69 7.66
CA GLU A 57 -14.79 8.84 6.25
C GLU A 57 -14.25 10.13 5.61
N ILE A 58 -14.31 11.26 6.32
CA ILE A 58 -13.72 12.53 5.86
C ILE A 58 -12.21 12.41 5.68
N THR A 59 -11.54 11.81 6.67
CA THR A 59 -10.09 11.62 6.64
C THR A 59 -9.67 10.67 5.51
N LEU A 60 -10.39 9.58 5.29
CA LEU A 60 -10.06 8.56 4.29
C LEU A 60 -10.08 9.10 2.86
N ASN A 61 -11.09 9.90 2.52
CA ASN A 61 -11.16 10.52 1.20
C ASN A 61 -9.95 11.44 0.97
N THR A 62 -9.65 12.31 1.94
CA THR A 62 -8.49 13.21 1.87
C THR A 62 -7.18 12.44 1.85
N ALA A 63 -7.07 11.38 2.64
CA ALA A 63 -5.87 10.53 2.73
C ALA A 63 -5.52 9.97 1.36
N THR A 64 -6.46 9.31 0.68
CA THR A 64 -6.18 8.65 -0.59
C THR A 64 -5.82 9.62 -1.72
N GLU A 65 -6.49 10.77 -1.78
CA GLU A 65 -6.22 11.81 -2.79
C GLU A 65 -4.87 12.48 -2.58
N SER A 66 -4.53 12.80 -1.33
CA SER A 66 -3.33 13.59 -0.96
C SER A 66 -2.01 12.82 -1.03
N ILE A 67 -2.02 11.50 -1.24
CA ILE A 67 -0.77 10.75 -1.42
C ILE A 67 -0.01 11.33 -2.62
N PRO A 68 1.28 11.70 -2.48
CA PRO A 68 2.06 12.25 -3.58
C PRO A 68 2.14 11.28 -4.77
N ASP A 69 2.00 11.81 -6.00
CA ASP A 69 2.04 10.99 -7.21
C ASP A 69 3.38 10.26 -7.38
N THR A 70 4.47 10.84 -6.89
CA THR A 70 5.79 10.20 -6.86
C THR A 70 5.77 8.90 -6.05
N VAL A 71 5.08 8.87 -4.91
CA VAL A 71 4.89 7.67 -4.09
C VAL A 71 3.97 6.68 -4.80
N LYS A 72 2.82 7.14 -5.33
CA LYS A 72 1.87 6.28 -6.08
C LYS A 72 2.55 5.58 -7.26
N MET A 73 3.23 6.34 -8.11
CA MET A 73 3.91 5.82 -9.29
C MET A 73 5.04 4.85 -8.92
N GLY A 74 5.82 5.18 -7.88
CA GLY A 74 6.85 4.28 -7.36
C GLY A 74 6.26 2.95 -6.92
N MET A 75 5.23 2.97 -6.07
CA MET A 75 4.60 1.74 -5.57
C MET A 75 3.92 0.93 -6.68
N ILE A 76 3.25 1.57 -7.64
CA ILE A 76 2.66 0.87 -8.78
C ILE A 76 3.72 0.15 -9.61
N LYS A 77 4.90 0.75 -9.79
CA LYS A 77 6.03 0.10 -10.47
C LYS A 77 6.49 -1.14 -9.71
N ASP A 78 6.67 -1.01 -8.39
CA ASP A 78 7.17 -2.10 -7.54
C ASP A 78 6.17 -3.27 -7.46
N ILE A 79 4.86 -2.96 -7.32
CA ILE A 79 3.77 -3.94 -7.37
C ILE A 79 3.77 -4.68 -8.71
N LYS A 80 3.85 -3.96 -9.84
CA LYS A 80 3.90 -4.57 -11.17
C LYS A 80 5.09 -5.53 -11.30
N SER A 81 6.27 -5.13 -10.81
CA SER A 81 7.45 -5.99 -10.82
C SER A 81 7.24 -7.27 -10.00
N SER A 82 6.63 -7.19 -8.81
CA SER A 82 6.31 -8.38 -8.01
C SER A 82 5.29 -9.29 -8.68
N VAL A 83 4.24 -8.74 -9.28
CA VAL A 83 3.24 -9.53 -10.01
C VAL A 83 3.83 -10.21 -11.25
N LEU A 84 4.73 -9.54 -11.98
CA LEU A 84 5.40 -10.13 -13.15
C LEU A 84 6.29 -11.33 -12.79
N LYS A 85 6.90 -11.34 -11.60
CA LYS A 85 7.66 -12.51 -11.11
C LYS A 85 6.76 -13.74 -10.94
N LEU A 86 5.51 -13.54 -10.51
CA LEU A 86 4.54 -14.64 -10.36
C LEU A 86 4.09 -15.22 -11.70
N ALA A 87 4.13 -14.41 -12.78
CA ALA A 87 3.75 -14.83 -14.12
C ALA A 87 4.89 -15.52 -14.90
N SER A 88 6.12 -15.45 -14.40
CA SER A 88 7.28 -16.08 -15.04
C SER A 88 7.37 -17.53 -14.55
N PRO A 89 7.24 -18.54 -15.43
CA PRO A 89 7.42 -19.93 -15.03
C PRO A 89 8.84 -20.11 -14.48
N ASN A 90 8.95 -20.68 -13.29
CA ASN A 90 10.23 -21.16 -12.77
C ASN A 90 10.83 -22.17 -13.77
N GLU A 91 11.84 -21.77 -14.53
CA GLU A 91 12.79 -22.70 -15.18
C GLU A 91 13.70 -23.33 -14.11
N ALA A 92 13.11 -23.96 -13.09
CA ALA A 92 13.84 -24.53 -11.96
C ALA A 92 13.25 -25.87 -11.52
N THR A 93 12.84 -26.72 -12.47
CA THR A 93 12.55 -28.14 -12.23
C THR A 93 12.87 -29.01 -13.47
N GLU A 94 13.98 -28.74 -14.15
CA GLU A 94 14.60 -29.70 -15.08
C GLU A 94 16.10 -29.72 -14.82
N ASN A 95 16.53 -30.50 -13.81
CA ASN A 95 17.85 -31.15 -13.74
C ASN A 95 18.05 -31.85 -12.38
N GLN A 96 17.28 -32.89 -12.13
CA GLN A 96 17.79 -34.08 -11.42
C GLN A 96 17.74 -35.22 -12.44
N LYS A 97 18.69 -35.23 -13.38
CA LYS A 97 19.81 -36.19 -13.42
C LYS A 97 19.38 -37.63 -13.06
N THR A 98 19.14 -38.37 -14.14
CA THR A 98 19.65 -39.71 -14.47
C THR A 98 20.51 -40.41 -13.42
#